data_AF-A0A7V2TNI4-F1
#
_entry.id   AF-A0A7V2TNI4-F1
#
_cell.length_a   1.000
_cell.length_b   1.000
_cell.length_c   1.000
_cell.angle_alpha   90.00
_cell.angle_beta   90.00
_cell.angle_gamma   90.00
#
_symmetry.space_group_name_H-M   'P 1'
#
loop_
_entity.id
_entity.type
_entity.pdbx_description
1 polymer ?
#
loop_
_entity_poly.entity_id
_entity_poly.type
_entity_poly.pdbx_seq_one_letter_code
_entity_poly.pdbx_strand_id
1 'polypeptide(L)' 'ALIEAFYRKTGCLVIINTSFNVRGEPIVCTPREAFTCFMRTHMDYLCMGHFLLDKKAQKPWKDEFDWQKEFELD' A
#
# COMPACT_ATOMS: atom_id res chain seq x y z
N ALA A 1 17.48 6.16 -10.10
CA ALA A 1 16.22 6.02 -10.87
C ALA A 1 15.00 6.65 -10.18
N LEU A 2 14.37 6.02 -9.17
CA LEU A 2 13.10 6.53 -8.57
C LEU A 2 13.27 7.88 -7.85
N ILE A 3 14.20 7.97 -6.88
CA ILE A 3 14.42 9.19 -6.08
C ILE A 3 14.82 10.36 -6.98
N GLU A 4 15.68 10.14 -7.98
CA GLU A 4 16.06 11.17 -8.94
C GLU A 4 14.88 11.63 -9.81
N ALA A 5 14.01 10.70 -10.24
CA ALA A 5 12.81 11.06 -10.99
C ALA A 5 11.82 11.86 -10.13
N PHE A 6 11.70 11.50 -8.84
CA PHE A 6 10.92 12.25 -7.86
C PHE A 6 11.47 13.67 -7.67
N TYR A 7 12.80 13.82 -7.54
CA TYR A 7 13.45 15.13 -7.47
C TYR A 7 13.24 15.98 -8.71
N ARG A 8 13.41 15.41 -9.91
CA ARG A 8 13.15 16.13 -11.17
C ARG A 8 11.71 16.63 -11.29
N LYS A 9 10.74 15.93 -10.68
CA LYS A 9 9.32 16.31 -10.71
C LYS A 9 8.93 17.28 -9.61
N THR A 10 9.53 17.18 -8.42
CA THR A 10 9.04 17.86 -7.20
C THR A 10 10.01 18.88 -6.62
N GLY A 11 11.29 18.85 -7.01
CA GLY A 11 12.36 19.60 -6.36
C GLY A 11 12.78 19.05 -4.98
N CYS A 12 12.18 17.94 -4.52
CA CYS A 12 12.49 17.30 -3.24
C CYS A 12 13.22 15.96 -3.45
N LEU A 13 14.30 15.72 -2.70
CA LEU A 13 15.12 14.49 -2.77
C LEU A 13 14.76 13.43 -1.72
N VAL A 14 13.69 13.64 -0.95
CA VAL A 14 13.34 12.79 0.20
C VAL A 14 12.03 12.06 -0.05
N ILE A 15 12.02 10.76 0.23
CA ILE A 15 10.85 9.88 0.18
C ILE A 15 10.74 9.15 1.52
N ILE A 16 9.51 8.99 2.01
CA ILE A 16 9.23 8.15 3.18
C ILE A 16 9.15 6.69 2.71
N ASN A 17 10.00 5.84 3.30
CA ASN A 17 9.94 4.40 3.10
C ASN A 17 9.54 3.75 4.43
N THR A 18 8.34 3.19 4.49
CA THR A 18 7.80 2.51 5.67
C THR A 18 7.42 1.09 5.31
N SER A 19 7.24 0.22 6.31
CA SER A 19 6.72 -1.13 6.09
C SER A 19 5.42 -1.09 5.31
N PHE A 20 5.30 -1.97 4.31
CA PHE A 20 4.04 -2.14 3.60
C PHE A 20 3.18 -3.16 4.34
N ASN A 21 2.37 -2.64 5.24
CA ASN A 21 1.39 -3.35 6.05
C ASN A 21 0.35 -2.35 6.61
N VAL A 22 -0.65 -2.88 7.29
CA VAL A 22 -1.49 -2.13 8.22
C VAL A 22 -1.02 -2.40 9.66
N ARG A 23 -1.36 -1.51 10.59
CA ARG A 23 -0.95 -1.64 11.99
C ARG A 23 -1.44 -2.98 12.56
N GLY A 24 -0.52 -3.75 13.16
CA GLY A 24 -0.80 -5.08 13.71
C GLY A 24 -0.51 -6.24 12.74
N GLU A 25 -0.46 -6.01 11.44
CA GLU A 25 -0.17 -7.05 10.44
C GLU A 25 1.34 -7.13 10.09
N PRO A 26 1.87 -8.31 9.73
CA PRO A 26 3.22 -8.45 9.20
C PRO A 26 3.38 -7.75 7.84
N ILE A 27 4.62 -7.53 7.43
CA ILE A 27 4.92 -7.03 6.06
C ILE A 27 4.40 -8.02 5.03
N VAL A 28 3.77 -7.50 3.97
CA VAL A 28 3.25 -8.32 2.87
C VAL A 28 4.36 -9.11 2.15
N CYS A 29 4.08 -10.37 1.82
CA CYS A 29 5.00 -11.30 1.15
C CYS A 29 4.42 -11.88 -0.15
N THR A 30 3.11 -11.71 -0.40
CA THR A 30 2.46 -12.19 -1.63
C THR A 30 1.73 -11.09 -2.40
N PRO A 31 1.53 -11.21 -3.73
CA PRO A 31 0.72 -10.26 -4.50
C PRO A 31 -0.69 -10.09 -3.95
N ARG A 32 -1.28 -11.18 -3.44
CA ARG A 32 -2.60 -11.16 -2.80
C ARG A 32 -2.59 -10.32 -1.54
N GLU A 33 -1.60 -10.48 -0.67
CA GLU A 33 -1.46 -9.67 0.55
C GLU A 33 -1.23 -8.19 0.23
N ALA A 34 -0.35 -7.89 -0.73
CA ALA A 34 -0.11 -6.51 -1.17
C ALA A 34 -1.39 -5.85 -1.73
N PHE A 35 -2.18 -6.58 -2.53
CA PHE A 35 -3.46 -6.09 -3.02
C PHE A 35 -4.48 -5.89 -1.89
N THR A 36 -4.60 -6.84 -0.97
CA THR A 36 -5.49 -6.72 0.19
C THR A 36 -5.12 -5.51 1.07
N CYS A 37 -3.82 -5.36 1.41
CA CYS A 37 -3.32 -4.23 2.18
C CYS A 37 -3.56 -2.88 1.45
N PHE A 38 -3.31 -2.84 0.14
CA PHE A 38 -3.62 -1.68 -0.69
C PHE A 38 -5.12 -1.33 -0.67
N MET A 39 -5.99 -2.33 -0.78
CA MET A 39 -7.44 -2.11 -0.78
C MET A 39 -7.99 -1.69 0.59
N ARG A 40 -7.34 -2.07 1.70
CA ARG A 40 -7.69 -1.68 3.08
C ARG A 40 -7.17 -0.31 3.53
N THR A 41 -6.11 0.21 2.90
CA THR A 41 -5.46 1.48 3.30
C THR A 41 -5.99 2.69 2.54
N HIS A 42 -5.49 3.90 2.82
CA HIS A 42 -5.78 5.10 2.03
C HIS A 42 -4.76 5.37 0.91
N MET A 43 -3.99 4.35 0.49
CA MET A 43 -3.04 4.48 -0.60
C MET A 43 -3.75 4.73 -1.94
N ASP A 44 -3.19 5.60 -2.77
CA ASP A 44 -3.75 5.93 -4.09
C ASP A 44 -3.37 4.92 -5.17
N TYR A 45 -2.10 4.48 -5.17
CA TYR A 45 -1.55 3.59 -6.20
C TYR A 45 -0.76 2.43 -5.59
N LEU A 46 -0.85 1.26 -6.23
CA LEU A 46 0.00 0.11 -5.98
C LEU A 46 0.84 -0.19 -7.21
N CYS A 47 2.17 -0.11 -7.07
CA CYS A 47 3.12 -0.54 -8.09
C CYS A 47 3.72 -1.88 -7.67
N MET A 48 3.55 -2.90 -8.51
CA MET A 48 4.03 -4.26 -8.24
C MET A 48 4.63 -4.86 -9.52
N GLY A 49 5.95 -4.86 -9.62
CA GLY A 49 6.64 -5.26 -10.86
C GLY A 49 6.22 -4.38 -12.04
N HIS A 50 5.64 -5.00 -13.07
CA HIS A 50 5.15 -4.31 -14.28
C HIS A 50 3.68 -3.85 -14.18
N PHE A 51 3.05 -4.02 -13.02
CA PHE A 51 1.65 -3.66 -12.81
C PHE A 51 1.53 -2.38 -11.99
N LEU A 52 0.68 -1.47 -12.47
CA LEU A 52 0.29 -0.25 -11.76
C LEU A 52 -1.23 -0.27 -11.58
N LEU A 53 -1.69 -0.24 -10.35
CA LEU A 53 -3.11 -0.21 -10.01
C LEU A 53 -3.45 1.16 -9.42
N ASP A 54 -4.45 1.82 -10.00
CA ASP A 54 -5.11 3.00 -9.42
C ASP A 54 -6.29 2.52 -8.57
N LYS A 55 -6.35 2.97 -7.31
CA LYS A 55 -7.43 2.61 -6.39
C LYS A 55 -8.80 3.03 -6.91
N LYS A 56 -8.88 4.16 -7.62
CA LYS A 56 -10.13 4.68 -8.21
C LYS A 56 -10.65 3.79 -9.35
N ALA A 57 -9.79 2.98 -9.95
CA ALA A 57 -10.17 2.02 -10.98
C ALA A 57 -10.57 0.64 -10.43
N GLN A 58 -10.42 0.40 -9.11
CA GLN A 58 -10.76 -0.87 -8.50
C GLN A 58 -12.22 -0.90 -8.03
N LYS A 59 -12.78 -2.11 -7.95
CA LYS A 59 -14.11 -2.29 -7.34
C LYS A 59 -14.03 -1.95 -5.85
N PRO A 60 -15.13 -1.42 -5.26
CA PRO A 60 -15.19 -1.21 -3.81
C PRO A 60 -14.82 -2.49 -3.06
N TRP A 61 -13.87 -2.36 -2.14
CA TRP A 61 -13.49 -3.45 -1.26
C TRP A 61 -14.57 -3.67 -0.22
N LYS A 62 -14.96 -4.92 -0.01
CA LYS A 62 -15.84 -5.31 1.08
C LYS A 62 -15.00 -6.15 2.03
N ASP A 63 -14.73 -5.62 3.21
CA ASP A 63 -14.18 -6.46 4.26
C ASP A 63 -15.27 -7.42 4.71
N GLU A 64 -15.03 -8.71 4.47
CA GLU A 64 -15.92 -9.79 4.93
C GLU A 64 -15.75 -10.06 6.43
N PHE A 65 -14.71 -9.47 7.05
CA PHE A 65 -14.33 -9.68 8.44
C PHE A 65 -13.73 -8.42 9.05
N ASP A 66 -13.99 -8.20 10.34
CA ASP A 66 -13.45 -7.08 11.12
C ASP A 66 -11.99 -7.37 11.52
N TRP A 67 -11.10 -7.30 10.53
CA TRP A 67 -9.67 -7.61 10.68
C TRP A 67 -8.97 -6.71 11.70
N GLN A 68 -9.53 -5.53 11.99
CA GLN A 68 -8.99 -4.61 13.00
C GLN A 68 -9.11 -5.15 14.43
N LYS A 69 -10.03 -6.10 14.68
CA LYS A 69 -10.21 -6.74 15.98
C LYS A 69 -9.30 -7.95 16.21
N GLU A 70 -8.78 -8.55 15.14
CA GLU A 70 -7.93 -9.75 15.24
C GLU A 70 -6.51 -9.41 15.70
N PHE A 71 -6.08 -8.17 15.47
CA PHE A 71 -4.80 -7.63 15.89
C PHE A 71 -5.04 -6.48 16.88
N GLU A 72 -5.63 -6.80 18.04
CA GLU A 72 -5.71 -5.85 19.15
C GLU A 72 -4.30 -5.33 19.51
N LEU A 73 -4.25 -4.03 19.78
CA LEU A 73 -3.03 -3.29 20.07
C LEU A 73 -2.54 -3.61 21.47
N ASP A 74 -1.28 -4.01 21.59
CA ASP A 74 -0.50 -3.70 22.79
C ASP A 74 -0.36 -2.18 22.95
#